data_AF-A0A822IMY0-F1
#
_entry.id   AF-A0A822IMY0-F1
#
_cell.length_a   1.000
_cell.length_b   1.000
_cell.length_c   1.000
_cell.angle_alpha   90.00
_cell.angle_beta   90.00
_cell.angle_gamma   90.00
#
_symmetry.space_group_name_H-M   'P 1'
#
loop_
_entity.id
_entity.type
_entity.pdbx_description
1 polymer ?
#
loop_
_entity_poly.entity_id
_entity_poly.type
_entity_poly.pdbx_seq_one_letter_code
_entity_poly.pdbx_strand_id
1 'polypeptide(L)'
;MVLTKTMIIMNLNKREYLEEKFKTRVTFDPVERMLYGHDIAAIPALVKPLIGNTTPEAVVQPQNEEELIEIVKWAVLSNVPLTPRGKATSGYGGAIPVKKGIVVDFYRMKKVLAIDANNLIVTVQPGITWEKLDAELKKQNLTIRLYPTSYPSSTVGGWLAQGGAGIGSYEYGYFRENVVRARVVLPTGEVRDFAGDELDLISDAEGITGLITEVTLRIQLYEDIEVAGLACPDANRLQELVNSIIGSKLPIWSMVFINPQMAEMKNRAPVMEHGGHAAQERVMLPAKYILTLAFRKKDSSTVRAALPDLVNSFGAEVLSDKIAGHEWENRFKLMVVKRLGPSLVPAEVIIPLSSLGDVMGEIQNKVFQPIVKEGVIIRNGINGEPEVVILGFIPGDQRKFSYSFVFGLVLSIMKIAQKHGGRPYATGLYFSKKADSILGKERMDRLRTFKNKTDPKNIMNPGKVTGSSLMGIALDIAGTFEPVIRPLGNSVTTTIGERPQKQVGDIPADVAWYAYSCSQCGYCIDECDQFYGRGWESQSPRGKWYWLREYMEGHIEWDQKMVDTIISCTTCELCNLRCSAALPIEPSWMKLRGKLINDEKKMTFPPFEMMTEALNSQGNIWAGYRKDR
;
A
#
# COMPACT_ATOMS: atom_id res chain seq x y z
N MET A 1 -45.16 -3.83 -24.01
CA MET A 1 -44.96 -4.04 -22.56
C MET A 1 -44.51 -5.49 -22.25
N VAL A 2 -43.50 -6.00 -22.97
CA VAL A 2 -42.86 -7.31 -22.73
C VAL A 2 -41.40 -7.19 -23.16
N LEU A 3 -40.58 -6.47 -22.39
CA LEU A 3 -39.12 -6.38 -22.62
C LEU A 3 -38.31 -6.08 -21.34
N THR A 4 -38.94 -6.11 -20.15
CA THR A 4 -38.30 -5.71 -18.88
C THR A 4 -38.14 -6.83 -17.85
N LYS A 5 -38.65 -8.05 -18.09
CA LYS A 5 -38.49 -9.18 -17.13
C LYS A 5 -37.29 -10.10 -17.42
N THR A 6 -36.77 -10.16 -18.64
CA THR A 6 -35.72 -11.13 -19.00
C THR A 6 -34.31 -10.72 -18.54
N MET A 7 -34.03 -9.43 -18.31
CA MET A 7 -32.73 -8.98 -17.75
C MET A 7 -32.62 -9.13 -16.23
N ILE A 8 -33.74 -9.24 -15.50
CA ILE A 8 -33.74 -9.40 -14.04
C ILE A 8 -33.54 -10.87 -13.64
N ILE A 9 -34.03 -11.80 -14.47
CA ILE A 9 -34.02 -13.25 -14.18
C ILE A 9 -32.62 -13.87 -14.35
N MET A 10 -31.74 -13.35 -15.22
CA MET A 10 -30.33 -13.81 -15.30
C MET A 10 -29.43 -13.26 -14.18
N ASN A 11 -29.82 -12.16 -13.51
CA ASN A 11 -29.03 -11.56 -12.43
C ASN A 11 -29.29 -12.21 -11.06
N LEU A 12 -30.50 -12.72 -10.82
CA LEU A 12 -30.84 -13.44 -9.58
C LEU A 12 -29.99 -14.72 -9.43
N ASN A 13 -29.85 -15.51 -10.51
CA ASN A 13 -29.03 -16.73 -10.52
C ASN A 13 -27.53 -16.47 -10.20
N LYS A 14 -27.00 -15.28 -10.51
CA LYS A 14 -25.59 -14.94 -10.24
C LYS A 14 -25.35 -14.67 -8.76
N ARG A 15 -26.25 -13.91 -8.12
CA ARG A 15 -26.16 -13.59 -6.71
C ARG A 15 -26.38 -14.82 -5.83
N GLU A 16 -27.42 -15.60 -6.14
CA GLU A 16 -27.75 -16.83 -5.40
C GLU A 16 -26.58 -17.82 -5.42
N TYR A 17 -25.95 -18.03 -6.58
CA TYR A 17 -24.76 -18.89 -6.68
C TYR A 17 -23.62 -18.43 -5.75
N LEU A 18 -23.32 -17.13 -5.73
CA LEU A 18 -22.25 -16.59 -4.89
C LEU A 18 -22.59 -16.67 -3.40
N GLU A 19 -23.85 -16.38 -3.03
CA GLU A 19 -24.33 -16.50 -1.65
C GLU A 19 -24.31 -17.95 -1.18
N GLU A 20 -24.73 -18.91 -2.01
CA GLU A 20 -24.66 -20.34 -1.71
C GLU A 20 -23.20 -20.79 -1.53
N LYS A 21 -22.32 -20.37 -2.44
CA LYS A 21 -20.92 -20.82 -2.47
C LYS A 21 -20.10 -20.23 -1.32
N PHE A 22 -20.17 -18.92 -1.12
CA PHE A 22 -19.32 -18.21 -0.18
C PHE A 22 -20.00 -17.93 1.16
N LYS A 23 -21.33 -18.06 1.26
CA LYS A 23 -22.10 -17.85 2.49
C LYS A 23 -21.83 -16.45 3.06
N THR A 24 -21.32 -16.37 4.28
CA THR A 24 -20.96 -15.10 4.94
C THR A 24 -19.68 -14.44 4.40
N ARG A 25 -19.00 -15.06 3.43
CA ARG A 25 -17.75 -14.58 2.81
C ARG A 25 -17.97 -13.94 1.44
N VAL A 26 -19.21 -13.57 1.13
CA VAL A 26 -19.56 -12.68 0.03
C VAL A 26 -20.37 -11.51 0.57
N THR A 27 -20.19 -10.33 -0.03
CA THR A 27 -21.00 -9.15 0.29
C THR A 27 -21.45 -8.43 -0.98
N PHE A 28 -22.71 -8.03 -0.95
CA PHE A 28 -23.37 -7.17 -1.94
C PHE A 28 -23.73 -5.80 -1.36
N ASP A 29 -23.39 -5.57 -0.09
CA ASP A 29 -23.65 -4.32 0.61
C ASP A 29 -22.93 -3.15 -0.09
N PRO A 30 -23.64 -2.09 -0.53
CA PRO A 30 -23.04 -1.00 -1.28
C PRO A 30 -21.92 -0.29 -0.51
N VAL A 31 -22.08 -0.09 0.80
CA VAL A 31 -21.11 0.58 1.65
C VAL A 31 -19.85 -0.27 1.78
N GLU A 32 -19.99 -1.57 2.04
CA GLU A 32 -18.86 -2.48 2.13
C GLU A 32 -18.10 -2.56 0.81
N ARG A 33 -18.80 -2.78 -0.31
CA ARG A 33 -18.17 -2.92 -1.63
C ARG A 33 -17.36 -1.69 -2.04
N MET A 34 -17.84 -0.49 -1.71
CA MET A 34 -17.14 0.76 -2.02
C MET A 34 -15.72 0.79 -1.41
N LEU A 35 -15.53 0.22 -0.21
CA LEU A 35 -14.22 0.14 0.46
C LEU A 35 -13.21 -0.78 -0.26
N TYR A 36 -13.68 -1.59 -1.21
CA TYR A 36 -12.85 -2.44 -2.07
C TYR A 36 -12.58 -1.80 -3.44
N GLY A 37 -13.11 -0.61 -3.70
CA GLY A 37 -12.99 0.13 -4.97
C GLY A 37 -11.80 1.08 -5.06
N HIS A 38 -10.92 1.11 -4.04
CA HIS A 38 -9.78 2.03 -3.97
C HIS A 38 -8.48 1.31 -3.61
N ASP A 39 -7.36 1.98 -3.82
CA ASP A 39 -6.04 1.60 -3.29
C ASP A 39 -5.48 2.72 -2.39
N ILE A 40 -4.16 2.76 -2.18
CA ILE A 40 -3.53 3.76 -1.30
C ILE A 40 -3.51 5.18 -1.91
N ALA A 41 -3.61 5.29 -3.24
CA ALA A 41 -3.41 6.55 -3.96
C ALA A 41 -4.64 7.45 -3.87
N ALA A 42 -4.39 8.75 -3.67
CA ALA A 42 -5.42 9.78 -3.76
C ALA A 42 -5.58 10.24 -5.21
N ILE A 43 -6.71 9.88 -5.83
CA ILE A 43 -6.99 10.20 -7.23
C ILE A 43 -7.53 11.64 -7.35
N PRO A 44 -6.89 12.52 -8.16
CA PRO A 44 -7.36 13.89 -8.37
C PRO A 44 -8.76 13.96 -9.00
N ALA A 45 -9.52 15.01 -8.69
CA ALA A 45 -10.87 15.22 -9.23
C ALA A 45 -10.91 15.26 -10.77
N LEU A 46 -9.91 15.85 -11.43
CA LEU A 46 -9.81 15.87 -12.90
C LEU A 46 -9.57 14.47 -13.50
N VAL A 47 -9.05 13.54 -12.70
CA VAL A 47 -8.68 12.19 -13.15
C VAL A 47 -9.78 11.17 -12.85
N LYS A 48 -10.54 11.33 -11.75
CA LYS A 48 -11.61 10.41 -11.33
C LYS A 48 -12.55 10.00 -12.51
N PRO A 49 -13.05 10.91 -13.37
CA PRO A 49 -13.92 10.54 -14.49
C PRO A 49 -13.30 9.58 -15.52
N LEU A 50 -11.98 9.60 -15.69
CA LEU A 50 -11.27 8.73 -16.64
C LEU A 50 -11.18 7.28 -16.16
N ILE A 51 -11.29 7.07 -14.84
CA ILE A 51 -11.27 5.75 -14.21
C ILE A 51 -12.71 5.20 -14.10
N GLY A 52 -13.68 6.09 -13.91
CA GLY A 52 -15.10 5.74 -13.78
C GLY A 52 -15.46 5.23 -12.38
N ASN A 53 -16.63 4.60 -12.26
CA ASN A 53 -17.08 4.02 -10.99
C ASN A 53 -16.34 2.70 -10.72
N THR A 54 -15.58 2.68 -9.63
CA THR A 54 -14.73 1.57 -9.19
C THR A 54 -15.37 0.73 -8.08
N THR A 55 -16.65 0.93 -7.75
CA THR A 55 -17.33 0.05 -6.79
C THR A 55 -17.64 -1.29 -7.48
N PRO A 56 -17.09 -2.42 -7.01
CA PRO A 56 -17.38 -3.74 -7.59
C PRO A 56 -18.84 -4.14 -7.33
N GLU A 57 -19.37 -5.10 -8.08
CA GLU A 57 -20.73 -5.64 -7.89
C GLU A 57 -20.81 -6.59 -6.69
N ALA A 58 -19.72 -7.29 -6.38
CA ALA A 58 -19.57 -8.11 -5.18
C ALA A 58 -18.11 -8.17 -4.72
N VAL A 59 -17.89 -8.50 -3.46
CA VAL A 59 -16.58 -8.90 -2.93
C VAL A 59 -16.71 -10.31 -2.39
N VAL A 60 -15.80 -11.21 -2.78
CA VAL A 60 -15.74 -12.59 -2.28
C VAL A 60 -14.41 -12.82 -1.56
N GLN A 61 -14.42 -13.62 -0.50
CA GLN A 61 -13.22 -14.02 0.26
C GLN A 61 -13.01 -15.54 0.20
N PRO A 62 -12.33 -16.05 -0.84
CA PRO A 62 -11.99 -17.47 -0.96
C PRO A 62 -11.07 -17.93 0.18
N GLN A 63 -11.15 -19.20 0.56
CA GLN A 63 -10.32 -19.77 1.63
C GLN A 63 -9.32 -20.84 1.16
N ASN A 64 -9.45 -21.30 -0.09
CA ASN A 64 -8.62 -22.36 -0.67
C ASN A 64 -8.57 -22.26 -2.22
N GLU A 65 -7.76 -23.11 -2.84
CA GLU A 65 -7.55 -23.17 -4.29
C GLU A 65 -8.82 -23.62 -5.02
N GLU A 66 -9.61 -24.54 -4.45
CA GLU A 66 -10.84 -25.05 -5.05
C GLU A 66 -11.86 -23.93 -5.27
N GLU A 67 -12.05 -23.05 -4.28
CA GLU A 67 -12.93 -21.90 -4.40
C GLU A 67 -12.44 -20.88 -5.44
N LEU A 68 -11.12 -20.76 -5.64
CA LEU A 68 -10.54 -19.92 -6.70
C LEU A 68 -10.82 -20.51 -8.09
N ILE A 69 -10.68 -21.83 -8.25
CA ILE A 69 -11.03 -22.53 -9.50
C ILE A 69 -12.50 -22.29 -9.83
N GLU A 70 -13.38 -22.44 -8.85
CA GLU A 70 -14.82 -22.28 -9.03
C GLU A 70 -15.22 -20.86 -9.41
N ILE A 71 -14.72 -19.84 -8.70
CA ILE A 71 -15.05 -18.45 -9.04
C ILE A 71 -14.52 -18.06 -10.42
N VAL A 72 -13.33 -18.54 -10.81
CA VAL A 72 -12.77 -18.29 -12.14
C VAL A 72 -13.64 -18.93 -13.23
N LYS A 73 -14.00 -20.21 -13.07
CA LYS A 73 -14.88 -20.91 -14.04
C LYS A 73 -16.23 -20.21 -14.14
N TRP A 74 -16.84 -19.88 -13.00
CA TRP A 74 -18.10 -19.15 -12.96
C TRP A 74 -18.01 -17.78 -13.65
N ALA A 75 -16.94 -17.03 -13.40
CA ALA A 75 -16.73 -15.70 -13.95
C ALA A 75 -16.58 -15.72 -15.47
N VAL A 76 -15.85 -16.71 -16.01
CA VAL A 76 -15.66 -16.89 -17.45
C VAL A 76 -16.95 -17.32 -18.16
N LEU A 77 -17.74 -18.18 -17.53
CA LEU A 77 -19.07 -18.58 -18.02
C LEU A 77 -20.06 -17.39 -17.97
N SER A 78 -20.01 -16.62 -16.89
CA SER A 78 -20.93 -15.51 -16.62
C SER A 78 -20.52 -14.18 -17.26
N ASN A 79 -19.34 -14.14 -17.88
CA ASN A 79 -18.70 -12.94 -18.43
C ASN A 79 -18.57 -11.80 -17.40
N VAL A 80 -18.13 -12.13 -16.19
CA VAL A 80 -17.99 -11.19 -15.06
C VAL A 80 -16.50 -10.98 -14.76
N PRO A 81 -15.96 -9.75 -14.87
CA PRO A 81 -14.57 -9.48 -14.55
C PRO A 81 -14.19 -9.82 -13.11
N LEU A 82 -12.95 -10.30 -12.91
CA LEU A 82 -12.36 -10.56 -11.60
C LEU A 82 -11.19 -9.61 -11.34
N THR A 83 -11.17 -8.97 -10.18
CA THR A 83 -10.04 -8.14 -9.72
C THR A 83 -9.44 -8.77 -8.46
N PRO A 84 -8.24 -9.36 -8.51
CA PRO A 84 -7.59 -9.89 -7.32
C PRO A 84 -7.15 -8.75 -6.40
N ARG A 85 -7.32 -8.94 -5.09
CA ARG A 85 -6.95 -7.95 -4.08
C ARG A 85 -6.29 -8.65 -2.90
N GLY A 86 -5.06 -8.24 -2.60
CA GLY A 86 -4.43 -8.48 -1.30
C GLY A 86 -4.88 -7.41 -0.30
N LYS A 87 -3.95 -6.63 0.24
CA LYS A 87 -4.27 -5.49 1.11
C LYS A 87 -4.38 -4.13 0.40
N ALA A 88 -4.25 -4.09 -0.94
CA ALA A 88 -4.34 -2.86 -1.75
C ALA A 88 -3.41 -1.73 -1.29
N THR A 89 -2.16 -2.08 -0.96
CA THR A 89 -1.13 -1.16 -0.47
C THR A 89 -0.33 -0.48 -1.57
N SER A 90 -0.50 -0.92 -2.82
CA SER A 90 0.11 -0.34 -4.03
C SER A 90 -0.71 0.86 -4.51
N GLY A 91 -0.07 1.90 -5.03
CA GLY A 91 -0.71 3.13 -5.52
C GLY A 91 -0.79 3.24 -7.03
N TYR A 92 -0.75 2.11 -7.75
CA TYR A 92 -0.71 2.07 -9.22
C TYR A 92 -2.03 1.67 -9.88
N GLY A 93 -3.10 1.46 -9.12
CA GLY A 93 -4.41 1.07 -9.64
C GLY A 93 -4.57 -0.42 -9.96
N GLY A 94 -3.59 -1.26 -9.66
CA GLY A 94 -3.64 -2.70 -9.89
C GLY A 94 -4.78 -3.40 -9.17
N ALA A 95 -5.12 -2.94 -7.95
CA ALA A 95 -6.19 -3.48 -7.11
C ALA A 95 -7.56 -2.81 -7.35
N ILE A 96 -7.68 -1.87 -8.30
CA ILE A 96 -8.89 -1.08 -8.54
C ILE A 96 -9.76 -1.76 -9.61
N PRO A 97 -11.02 -2.14 -9.34
CA PRO A 97 -11.88 -2.83 -10.29
C PRO A 97 -12.55 -1.87 -11.30
N VAL A 98 -11.77 -1.37 -12.26
CA VAL A 98 -12.19 -0.39 -13.30
C VAL A 98 -13.27 -0.89 -14.28
N LYS A 99 -13.61 -2.17 -14.23
CA LYS A 99 -14.73 -2.78 -14.99
C LYS A 99 -15.82 -3.35 -14.07
N LYS A 100 -15.86 -2.91 -12.81
CA LYS A 100 -16.73 -3.47 -11.77
C LYS A 100 -16.48 -4.98 -11.62
N GLY A 101 -17.53 -5.81 -11.68
CA GLY A 101 -17.42 -7.25 -11.50
C GLY A 101 -17.14 -7.62 -10.05
N ILE A 102 -16.31 -8.64 -9.83
CA ILE A 102 -16.05 -9.16 -8.49
C ILE A 102 -14.62 -8.85 -8.07
N VAL A 103 -14.49 -8.31 -6.86
CA VAL A 103 -13.19 -8.29 -6.18
C VAL A 103 -12.99 -9.61 -5.45
N VAL A 104 -11.87 -10.28 -5.72
CA VAL A 104 -11.45 -11.51 -5.05
C VAL A 104 -10.43 -11.13 -3.97
N ASP A 105 -10.89 -11.07 -2.72
CA ASP A 105 -10.10 -10.69 -1.55
C ASP A 105 -9.40 -11.91 -0.93
N PHE A 106 -8.07 -11.92 -0.98
CA PHE A 106 -7.22 -13.02 -0.51
C PHE A 106 -7.02 -13.05 1.02
N TYR A 107 -7.72 -12.21 1.78
CA TYR A 107 -7.57 -12.10 3.25
C TYR A 107 -7.57 -13.43 4.02
N ARG A 108 -8.30 -14.45 3.55
CA ARG A 108 -8.43 -15.75 4.24
C ARG A 108 -7.34 -16.76 3.85
N MET A 109 -6.66 -16.59 2.72
CA MET A 109 -5.60 -17.47 2.24
C MET A 109 -4.23 -17.00 2.74
N LYS A 110 -3.94 -17.21 4.03
CA LYS A 110 -2.79 -16.61 4.73
C LYS A 110 -1.95 -17.59 5.56
N LYS A 111 -1.98 -18.87 5.22
CA LYS A 111 -1.21 -19.91 5.93
C LYS A 111 0.21 -20.06 5.39
N VAL A 112 1.15 -20.41 6.27
CA VAL A 112 2.39 -21.08 5.89
C VAL A 112 2.06 -22.55 5.62
N LEU A 113 2.45 -23.05 4.46
CA LEU A 113 2.12 -24.42 4.02
C LEU A 113 3.26 -25.39 4.29
N ALA A 114 4.51 -24.98 4.03
CA ALA A 114 5.70 -25.77 4.30
C ALA A 114 6.92 -24.88 4.51
N ILE A 115 7.78 -25.25 5.46
CA ILE A 115 9.10 -24.66 5.67
C ILE A 115 10.12 -25.77 5.45
N ASP A 116 11.03 -25.57 4.51
CA ASP A 116 12.18 -26.45 4.26
C ASP A 116 13.45 -25.72 4.67
N ALA A 117 13.87 -25.96 5.92
CA ALA A 117 15.04 -25.33 6.52
C ALA A 117 16.36 -25.78 5.86
N ASN A 118 16.41 -27.00 5.30
CA ASN A 118 17.60 -27.54 4.65
C ASN A 118 17.87 -26.82 3.33
N ASN A 119 16.81 -26.59 2.54
CA ASN A 119 16.92 -25.88 1.27
C ASN A 119 16.71 -24.37 1.38
N LEU A 120 16.42 -23.87 2.59
CA LEU A 120 16.11 -22.46 2.87
C LEU A 120 15.02 -21.90 1.96
N ILE A 121 13.89 -22.62 1.89
CA ILE A 121 12.68 -22.19 1.17
C ILE A 121 11.43 -22.30 2.05
N VAL A 122 10.43 -21.47 1.74
CA VAL A 122 9.10 -21.53 2.38
C VAL A 122 8.01 -21.46 1.31
N THR A 123 6.97 -22.27 1.47
CA THR A 123 5.74 -22.22 0.65
C THR A 123 4.61 -21.64 1.49
N VAL A 124 3.93 -20.63 0.96
CA VAL A 124 2.86 -19.90 1.65
C VAL A 124 1.67 -19.64 0.75
N GLN A 125 0.51 -19.42 1.36
CA GLN A 125 -0.65 -18.85 0.67
C GLN A 125 -0.45 -17.35 0.41
N PRO A 126 -1.00 -16.80 -0.68
CA PRO A 126 -0.68 -15.46 -1.21
C PRO A 126 -1.09 -14.30 -0.30
N GLY A 127 -2.12 -14.48 0.53
CA GLY A 127 -2.69 -13.46 1.40
C GLY A 127 -1.97 -13.30 2.74
N ILE A 128 -0.92 -14.08 3.01
CA ILE A 128 -0.09 -13.88 4.21
C ILE A 128 0.68 -12.56 4.08
N THR A 129 0.65 -11.75 5.13
CA THR A 129 1.46 -10.53 5.23
C THR A 129 2.92 -10.88 5.49
N TRP A 130 3.85 -10.06 4.98
CA TRP A 130 5.28 -10.27 5.20
C TRP A 130 5.66 -10.36 6.68
N GLU A 131 5.07 -9.52 7.52
CA GLU A 131 5.31 -9.54 8.97
C GLU A 131 4.92 -10.86 9.64
N LYS A 132 3.73 -11.38 9.34
CA LYS A 132 3.29 -12.68 9.86
C LYS A 132 4.16 -13.82 9.36
N LEU A 133 4.55 -13.81 8.09
CA LEU A 133 5.48 -14.82 7.56
C LEU A 133 6.81 -14.80 8.32
N ASP A 134 7.39 -13.62 8.49
CA ASP A 134 8.67 -13.46 9.17
C ASP A 134 8.59 -13.88 10.64
N ALA A 135 7.49 -13.56 11.34
CA ALA A 135 7.24 -14.02 12.70
C ALA A 135 7.14 -15.55 12.81
N GLU A 136 6.53 -16.23 11.84
CA GLU A 136 6.48 -17.70 11.80
C GLU A 136 7.87 -18.32 11.53
N LEU A 137 8.65 -17.74 10.62
CA LEU A 137 10.00 -18.22 10.30
C LEU A 137 10.96 -18.09 11.49
N LYS A 138 10.87 -16.98 12.24
CA LYS A 138 11.73 -16.72 13.40
C LYS A 138 11.60 -17.76 14.51
N LYS A 139 10.45 -18.45 14.61
CA LYS A 139 10.26 -19.58 15.54
C LYS A 139 11.21 -20.74 15.27
N GLN A 140 11.79 -20.82 14.07
CA GLN A 140 12.73 -21.85 13.63
C GLN A 140 14.13 -21.28 13.32
N ASN A 141 14.47 -20.11 13.86
CA ASN A 141 15.74 -19.42 13.59
C ASN A 141 15.98 -19.10 12.10
N LEU A 142 14.88 -18.83 11.39
CA LEU A 142 14.86 -18.44 9.97
C LEU A 142 14.25 -17.05 9.82
N THR A 143 14.51 -16.39 8.68
CA THR A 143 13.96 -15.07 8.36
C THR A 143 13.85 -14.90 6.85
N ILE A 144 13.05 -13.93 6.39
CA ILE A 144 12.97 -13.58 4.97
C ILE A 144 14.26 -12.91 4.47
N ARG A 145 14.56 -13.04 3.17
CA ARG A 145 15.73 -12.42 2.52
C ARG A 145 15.56 -10.92 2.26
N LEU A 146 14.35 -10.52 1.86
CA LEU A 146 13.99 -9.14 1.53
C LEU A 146 12.49 -8.93 1.74
N TYR A 147 12.08 -7.67 1.83
CA TYR A 147 10.67 -7.29 2.00
C TYR A 147 10.38 -5.86 1.53
N PRO A 148 9.13 -5.56 1.15
CA PRO A 148 8.75 -4.21 0.76
C PRO A 148 8.69 -3.27 1.97
N THR A 149 8.75 -1.96 1.75
CA THR A 149 8.55 -0.95 2.81
C THR A 149 7.13 -0.96 3.40
N SER A 150 6.20 -1.65 2.73
CA SER A 150 4.85 -1.96 3.21
C SER A 150 4.74 -3.29 3.99
N TYR A 151 5.86 -3.88 4.40
CA TYR A 151 5.99 -5.15 5.14
C TYR A 151 4.90 -5.44 6.21
N PRO A 152 4.48 -4.46 7.03
CA PRO A 152 3.45 -4.71 8.05
C PRO A 152 2.06 -5.08 7.51
N SER A 153 1.75 -4.78 6.24
CA SER A 153 0.42 -5.09 5.67
C SER A 153 0.43 -5.70 4.29
N SER A 154 1.44 -5.44 3.44
CA SER A 154 1.44 -6.03 2.11
C SER A 154 1.60 -7.54 2.18
N THR A 155 1.01 -8.21 1.20
CA THR A 155 0.90 -9.67 1.14
C THR A 155 1.91 -10.26 0.18
N VAL A 156 2.40 -11.48 0.44
CA VAL A 156 3.41 -12.15 -0.40
C VAL A 156 2.96 -12.26 -1.86
N GLY A 157 1.75 -12.75 -2.12
CA GLY A 157 1.22 -12.87 -3.48
C GLY A 157 0.95 -11.50 -4.14
N GLY A 158 0.55 -10.52 -3.34
CA GLY A 158 0.40 -9.13 -3.80
C GLY A 158 1.71 -8.52 -4.27
N TRP A 159 2.82 -8.74 -3.56
CA TRP A 159 4.13 -8.23 -4.00
C TRP A 159 4.67 -9.02 -5.20
N LEU A 160 4.36 -10.31 -5.34
CA LEU A 160 4.71 -11.04 -6.57
C LEU A 160 3.95 -10.49 -7.78
N ALA A 161 2.65 -10.25 -7.63
CA ALA A 161 1.80 -9.73 -8.71
C ALA A 161 2.16 -8.28 -9.08
N GLN A 162 2.51 -7.44 -8.10
CA GLN A 162 2.92 -6.05 -8.33
C GLN A 162 4.37 -5.94 -8.82
N GLY A 163 5.24 -6.79 -8.29
CA GLY A 163 6.68 -6.76 -8.45
C GLY A 163 7.40 -5.62 -7.73
N GLY A 164 8.70 -5.53 -7.99
CA GLY A 164 9.58 -4.48 -7.48
C GLY A 164 10.60 -4.93 -6.42
N ALA A 165 11.11 -3.97 -5.67
CA ALA A 165 12.26 -4.09 -4.77
C ALA A 165 11.99 -3.40 -3.42
N GLY A 166 12.80 -3.71 -2.41
CA GLY A 166 12.61 -3.24 -1.05
C GLY A 166 13.83 -3.44 -0.16
N ILE A 167 13.62 -3.47 1.15
CA ILE A 167 14.69 -3.65 2.13
C ILE A 167 15.28 -5.07 1.95
N GLY A 168 16.61 -5.15 1.82
CA GLY A 168 17.34 -6.38 1.48
C GLY A 168 17.58 -6.58 -0.02
N SER A 169 16.98 -5.75 -0.90
CA SER A 169 17.22 -5.82 -2.35
C SER A 169 18.63 -5.45 -2.78
N TYR A 170 19.38 -4.76 -1.92
CA TYR A 170 20.82 -4.52 -2.17
C TYR A 170 21.58 -5.85 -2.32
N GLU A 171 21.38 -6.78 -1.38
CA GLU A 171 22.04 -8.09 -1.43
C GLU A 171 21.33 -9.05 -2.40
N TYR A 172 19.99 -9.03 -2.43
CA TYR A 172 19.18 -10.09 -3.04
C TYR A 172 18.46 -9.72 -4.35
N GLY A 173 18.61 -8.51 -4.86
CA GLY A 173 17.96 -8.08 -6.11
C GLY A 173 16.46 -7.80 -5.96
N TYR A 174 15.71 -7.95 -7.05
CA TYR A 174 14.26 -7.76 -7.04
C TYR A 174 13.56 -8.96 -6.36
N PHE A 175 12.27 -8.80 -6.07
CA PHE A 175 11.53 -9.88 -5.42
C PHE A 175 11.38 -11.11 -6.32
N ARG A 176 11.26 -10.92 -7.64
CA ARG A 176 11.11 -12.01 -8.62
C ARG A 176 12.23 -13.05 -8.50
N GLU A 177 13.50 -12.64 -8.36
CA GLU A 177 14.65 -13.55 -8.28
C GLU A 177 14.66 -14.38 -6.99
N ASN A 178 13.90 -13.95 -5.99
CA ASN A 178 13.78 -14.65 -4.71
C ASN A 178 12.61 -15.65 -4.69
N VAL A 179 11.75 -15.65 -5.71
CA VAL A 179 10.71 -16.65 -5.88
C VAL A 179 11.27 -17.89 -6.59
N VAL A 180 10.92 -19.06 -6.07
CA VAL A 180 11.31 -20.37 -6.62
C VAL A 180 10.20 -20.89 -7.53
N ARG A 181 8.95 -20.82 -7.07
CA ARG A 181 7.76 -21.30 -7.78
C ARG A 181 6.54 -20.51 -7.34
N ALA A 182 5.55 -20.35 -8.21
CA ALA A 182 4.21 -19.91 -7.85
C ALA A 182 3.17 -20.82 -8.50
N ARG A 183 2.13 -21.16 -7.74
CA ARG A 183 0.97 -21.93 -8.23
C ARG A 183 -0.16 -20.97 -8.53
N VAL A 184 -0.82 -21.12 -9.68
CA VAL A 184 -1.78 -20.13 -10.21
C VAL A 184 -2.99 -20.82 -10.83
N VAL A 185 -4.19 -20.38 -10.46
CA VAL A 185 -5.43 -20.70 -11.19
C VAL A 185 -5.51 -19.79 -12.42
N LEU A 186 -5.44 -20.38 -13.60
CA LEU A 186 -5.57 -19.69 -14.88
C LEU A 186 -7.04 -19.47 -15.25
N PRO A 187 -7.34 -18.54 -16.17
CA PRO A 187 -8.73 -18.25 -16.56
C PRO A 187 -9.41 -19.41 -17.30
N THR A 188 -8.62 -20.37 -17.80
CA THR A 188 -9.11 -21.66 -18.31
C THR A 188 -9.68 -22.56 -17.20
N GLY A 189 -9.45 -22.24 -15.92
CA GLY A 189 -9.75 -23.07 -14.76
C GLY A 189 -8.69 -24.12 -14.46
N GLU A 190 -7.61 -24.17 -15.24
CA GLU A 190 -6.42 -25.00 -15.00
C GLU A 190 -5.61 -24.42 -13.84
N VAL A 191 -5.06 -25.30 -13.00
CA VAL A 191 -4.04 -24.91 -12.02
C VAL A 191 -2.68 -25.27 -12.56
N ARG A 192 -1.79 -24.28 -12.60
CA ARG A 192 -0.44 -24.44 -13.16
C ARG A 192 0.63 -23.89 -12.23
N ASP A 193 1.74 -24.59 -12.18
CA ASP A 193 2.96 -24.17 -11.52
C ASP A 193 3.88 -23.40 -12.47
N PHE A 194 4.37 -22.25 -12.03
CA PHE A 194 5.30 -21.37 -12.73
C PHE A 194 6.61 -21.33 -11.95
N ALA A 195 7.74 -21.58 -12.61
CA ALA A 195 9.08 -21.53 -12.04
C ALA A 195 10.08 -21.05 -13.09
N GLY A 196 11.28 -20.65 -12.66
CA GLY A 196 12.30 -20.11 -13.57
C GLY A 196 11.76 -18.96 -14.42
N ASP A 197 12.06 -18.96 -15.72
CA ASP A 197 11.65 -17.91 -16.66
C ASP A 197 10.14 -17.84 -16.94
N GLU A 198 9.37 -18.84 -16.50
CA GLU A 198 7.91 -18.79 -16.61
C GLU A 198 7.29 -17.88 -15.56
N LEU A 199 7.98 -17.59 -14.45
CA LEU A 199 7.50 -16.64 -13.43
C LEU A 199 7.25 -15.25 -14.01
N ASP A 200 7.92 -14.88 -15.09
CA ASP A 200 7.77 -13.58 -15.77
C ASP A 200 6.38 -13.39 -16.41
N LEU A 201 5.61 -14.47 -16.57
CA LEU A 201 4.23 -14.45 -17.07
C LEU A 201 3.21 -14.11 -15.97
N ILE A 202 3.60 -14.18 -14.69
CA ILE A 202 2.69 -13.97 -13.54
C ILE A 202 3.20 -12.92 -12.56
N SER A 203 4.51 -12.68 -12.51
CA SER A 203 5.13 -11.58 -11.77
C SER A 203 4.95 -10.26 -12.52
N ASP A 204 4.82 -9.15 -11.78
CA ASP A 204 4.56 -7.80 -12.32
C ASP A 204 3.31 -7.70 -13.23
N ALA A 205 2.52 -8.77 -13.31
CA ALA A 205 1.38 -8.91 -14.21
C ALA A 205 0.08 -8.43 -13.54
N GLU A 206 0.13 -8.03 -12.27
CA GLU A 206 -0.97 -7.47 -11.49
C GLU A 206 -2.26 -8.30 -11.56
N GLY A 207 -2.12 -9.63 -11.66
CA GLY A 207 -3.27 -10.55 -11.70
C GLY A 207 -4.05 -10.57 -13.02
N ILE A 208 -3.51 -10.01 -14.11
CA ILE A 208 -4.14 -10.13 -15.43
C ILE A 208 -4.07 -11.56 -15.97
N THR A 209 -3.16 -12.41 -15.48
CA THR A 209 -2.90 -13.76 -16.01
C THR A 209 -3.49 -14.89 -15.18
N GLY A 210 -4.02 -14.61 -14.00
CA GLY A 210 -4.60 -15.63 -13.12
C GLY A 210 -4.63 -15.22 -11.65
N LEU A 211 -5.04 -16.16 -10.80
CA LEU A 211 -5.10 -16.02 -9.34
C LEU A 211 -4.01 -16.88 -8.69
N ILE A 212 -3.00 -16.24 -8.09
CA ILE A 212 -1.91 -16.93 -7.39
C ILE A 212 -2.48 -17.64 -6.15
N THR A 213 -2.20 -18.92 -5.96
CA THR A 213 -2.70 -19.75 -4.83
C THR A 213 -1.63 -20.14 -3.84
N GLU A 214 -0.38 -20.26 -4.31
CA GLU A 214 0.80 -20.53 -3.50
C GLU A 214 2.01 -19.77 -4.04
N VAL A 215 2.91 -19.37 -3.15
CA VAL A 215 4.23 -18.83 -3.49
C VAL A 215 5.29 -19.58 -2.68
N THR A 216 6.27 -20.16 -3.38
CA THR A 216 7.47 -20.73 -2.78
C THR A 216 8.62 -19.73 -2.97
N LEU A 217 9.20 -19.23 -1.88
CA LEU A 217 10.25 -18.21 -1.90
C LEU A 217 11.46 -18.60 -1.03
N ARG A 218 12.62 -18.03 -1.36
CA ARG A 218 13.87 -18.25 -0.65
C ARG A 218 13.90 -17.47 0.66
N ILE A 219 14.37 -18.13 1.71
CA ILE A 219 14.57 -17.58 3.05
C ILE A 219 16.06 -17.67 3.41
N GLN A 220 16.41 -17.26 4.63
CA GLN A 220 17.77 -17.33 5.17
C GLN A 220 17.74 -17.65 6.66
N LEU A 221 18.91 -17.97 7.22
CA LEU A 221 19.08 -18.07 8.67
C LEU A 221 18.86 -16.70 9.31
N TYR A 222 18.22 -16.70 10.48
CA TYR A 222 18.07 -15.49 11.26
C TYR A 222 19.42 -15.07 11.85
N GLU A 223 19.75 -13.79 11.69
CA GLU A 223 20.86 -13.13 12.33
C GLU A 223 20.42 -11.74 12.80
N ASP A 224 20.95 -11.30 13.93
CA ASP A 224 20.76 -9.94 14.41
C ASP A 224 21.26 -8.95 13.36
N ILE A 225 20.50 -7.88 13.14
CA ILE A 225 20.87 -6.80 12.23
C ILE A 225 21.36 -5.61 13.06
N GLU A 226 22.53 -5.10 12.68
CA GLU A 226 23.01 -3.80 13.11
C GLU A 226 22.86 -2.76 11.99
N VAL A 227 22.83 -1.49 12.39
CA VAL A 227 22.71 -0.37 11.45
C VAL A 227 23.77 0.69 11.68
N ALA A 228 24.15 1.36 10.60
CA ALA A 228 24.94 2.58 10.62
C ALA A 228 24.24 3.64 9.76
N GLY A 229 24.17 4.87 10.27
CA GLY A 229 23.62 6.02 9.55
C GLY A 229 24.74 6.92 9.06
N LEU A 230 24.67 7.38 7.83
CA LEU A 230 25.62 8.30 7.22
C LEU A 230 24.87 9.54 6.71
N ALA A 231 25.41 10.73 6.96
CA ALA A 231 24.86 11.97 6.42
C ALA A 231 25.74 12.52 5.30
N CYS A 232 25.16 12.69 4.12
CA CYS A 232 25.80 13.25 2.94
C CYS A 232 25.29 14.67 2.67
N PRO A 233 26.16 15.59 2.21
CA PRO A 233 25.78 16.98 1.99
C PRO A 233 24.82 17.15 0.81
N ASP A 234 24.98 16.36 -0.25
CA ASP A 234 24.18 16.44 -1.47
C ASP A 234 24.05 15.08 -2.19
N ALA A 235 23.24 15.06 -3.26
CA ALA A 235 22.94 13.85 -4.01
C ALA A 235 24.13 13.29 -4.80
N ASN A 236 25.06 14.14 -5.27
CA ASN A 236 26.25 13.68 -6.00
C ASN A 236 27.21 12.97 -5.03
N ARG A 237 27.44 13.56 -3.85
CA ARG A 237 28.25 12.92 -2.81
C ARG A 237 27.62 11.64 -2.28
N LEU A 238 26.29 11.59 -2.17
CA LEU A 238 25.58 10.34 -1.87
C LEU A 238 25.85 9.28 -2.95
N GLN A 239 25.72 9.62 -4.24
CA GLN A 239 26.00 8.69 -5.34
C GLN A 239 27.44 8.16 -5.29
N GLU A 240 28.42 9.05 -5.16
CA GLU A 240 29.84 8.69 -5.10
C GLU A 240 30.14 7.76 -3.91
N LEU A 241 29.59 8.08 -2.72
CA LEU A 241 29.74 7.25 -1.53
C LEU A 241 29.12 5.86 -1.71
N VAL A 242 27.90 5.77 -2.26
CA VAL A 242 27.26 4.48 -2.51
C VAL A 242 28.06 3.64 -3.49
N ASN A 243 28.59 4.24 -4.57
CA ASN A 243 29.49 3.56 -5.51
C ASN A 243 30.76 3.06 -4.83
N SER A 244 31.36 3.88 -3.96
CA SER A 244 32.57 3.50 -3.21
C SER A 244 32.29 2.32 -2.28
N ILE A 245 31.18 2.36 -1.53
CA ILE A 245 30.74 1.25 -0.66
C ILE A 245 30.54 -0.04 -1.46
N ILE A 246 29.88 0.03 -2.63
CA ILE A 246 29.70 -1.12 -3.52
C ILE A 246 31.06 -1.65 -4.00
N GLY A 247 31.97 -0.76 -4.41
CA GLY A 247 33.31 -1.11 -4.87
C GLY A 247 34.19 -1.77 -3.79
N SER A 248 34.00 -1.38 -2.53
CA SER A 248 34.67 -1.99 -1.38
C SER A 248 34.16 -3.38 -1.01
N LYS A 249 33.07 -3.85 -1.63
CA LYS A 249 32.48 -5.18 -1.41
C LYS A 249 32.18 -5.47 0.06
N LEU A 250 31.73 -4.45 0.80
CA LEU A 250 31.34 -4.62 2.20
C LEU A 250 30.13 -5.57 2.33
N PRO A 251 30.07 -6.39 3.39
CA PRO A 251 28.96 -7.32 3.65
C PRO A 251 27.70 -6.60 4.14
N ILE A 252 27.12 -5.75 3.30
CA ILE A 252 25.90 -4.99 3.59
C ILE A 252 24.70 -5.77 3.05
N TRP A 253 23.64 -5.87 3.85
CA TRP A 253 22.39 -6.52 3.48
C TRP A 253 21.40 -5.56 2.81
N SER A 254 21.27 -4.33 3.33
CA SER A 254 20.37 -3.32 2.78
C SER A 254 20.98 -1.91 2.86
N MET A 255 20.72 -1.12 1.83
CA MET A 255 21.06 0.31 1.78
C MET A 255 19.81 1.10 1.40
N VAL A 256 19.37 1.98 2.30
CA VAL A 256 18.22 2.85 2.06
C VAL A 256 18.58 4.29 2.43
N PHE A 257 18.06 5.28 1.72
CA PHE A 257 18.29 6.68 2.06
C PHE A 257 17.03 7.51 2.07
N ILE A 258 17.06 8.62 2.80
CA ILE A 258 16.06 9.69 2.69
C ILE A 258 16.73 11.01 2.30
N ASN A 259 15.99 11.89 1.61
CA ASN A 259 16.49 13.21 1.24
C ASN A 259 16.31 14.26 2.37
N PRO A 260 16.99 15.43 2.29
CA PRO A 260 16.89 16.48 3.30
C PRO A 260 15.45 16.89 3.63
N GLN A 261 14.59 17.06 2.62
CA GLN A 261 13.18 17.42 2.83
C GLN A 261 12.40 16.36 3.62
N MET A 262 12.68 15.06 3.40
CA MET A 262 12.06 14.00 4.20
C MET A 262 12.50 14.11 5.67
N ALA A 263 13.78 14.34 5.94
CA ALA A 263 14.29 14.50 7.31
C ALA A 263 13.65 15.70 8.02
N GLU A 264 13.59 16.85 7.35
CA GLU A 264 12.92 18.06 7.88
C GLU A 264 11.44 17.85 8.15
N MET A 265 10.72 17.16 7.25
CA MET A 265 9.30 16.89 7.43
C MET A 265 9.05 15.86 8.53
N LYS A 266 9.87 14.81 8.66
CA LYS A 266 9.82 13.88 9.81
C LYS A 266 10.02 14.62 11.12
N ASN A 267 10.99 15.55 11.19
CA ASN A 267 11.23 16.38 12.38
C ASN A 267 10.04 17.27 12.75
N ARG A 268 9.25 17.72 11.78
CA ARG A 268 8.04 18.55 12.00
C ARG A 268 6.78 17.73 12.25
N ALA A 269 6.77 16.46 11.86
CA ALA A 269 5.58 15.63 11.96
C ALA A 269 5.16 15.45 13.43
N PRO A 270 3.85 15.34 13.71
CA PRO A 270 3.38 14.98 15.03
C PRO A 270 3.91 13.60 15.44
N VAL A 271 4.34 13.49 16.69
CA VAL A 271 4.68 12.20 17.28
C VAL A 271 3.41 11.45 17.66
N MET A 272 3.55 10.15 17.88
CA MET A 272 2.49 9.35 18.48
C MET A 272 2.21 9.85 19.91
N GLU A 273 0.93 9.91 20.26
CA GLU A 273 0.47 10.33 21.58
C GLU A 273 -0.32 9.20 22.24
N HIS A 274 -0.22 9.10 23.58
CA HIS A 274 -1.06 8.26 24.42
C HIS A 274 -1.55 9.10 25.61
N GLY A 275 -2.87 9.12 25.85
CA GLY A 275 -3.46 9.98 26.88
C GLY A 275 -3.13 11.48 26.73
N GLY A 276 -2.94 11.97 25.50
CA GLY A 276 -2.55 13.35 25.22
C GLY A 276 -1.07 13.69 25.44
N HIS A 277 -0.23 12.70 25.74
CA HIS A 277 1.21 12.87 25.96
C HIS A 277 2.02 12.15 24.88
N ALA A 278 3.20 12.67 24.54
CA ALA A 278 4.07 12.00 23.57
C ALA A 278 4.47 10.60 24.07
N ALA A 279 4.20 9.58 23.25
CA ALA A 279 4.49 8.18 23.57
C ALA A 279 5.95 7.78 23.26
N GLN A 280 6.73 8.68 22.66
CA GLN A 280 8.11 8.42 22.25
C GLN A 280 8.95 9.71 22.33
N GLU A 281 10.24 9.55 22.61
CA GLU A 281 11.21 10.65 22.53
C GLU A 281 11.34 11.17 21.09
N ARG A 282 11.44 12.49 20.92
CA ARG A 282 11.70 13.09 19.60
C ARG A 282 13.18 13.04 19.28
N VAL A 283 13.54 12.29 18.24
CA VAL A 283 14.89 12.28 17.67
C VAL A 283 14.92 13.25 16.49
N MET A 284 15.88 14.17 16.49
CA MET A 284 16.05 15.15 15.42
C MET A 284 17.00 14.61 14.35
N LEU A 285 16.51 14.52 13.12
CA LEU A 285 17.30 14.13 11.96
C LEU A 285 18.02 15.35 11.37
N PRO A 286 19.29 15.24 10.94
CA PRO A 286 19.94 16.31 10.21
C PRO A 286 19.25 16.53 8.86
N ALA A 287 19.11 17.80 8.44
CA ALA A 287 18.57 18.17 7.14
C ALA A 287 19.59 17.93 6.01
N LYS A 288 20.02 16.67 5.87
CA LYS A 288 21.00 16.15 4.92
C LYS A 288 20.42 14.91 4.24
N TYR A 289 21.09 14.38 3.21
CA TYR A 289 20.78 13.03 2.75
C TYR A 289 21.23 12.04 3.81
N ILE A 290 20.34 11.19 4.30
CA ILE A 290 20.66 10.20 5.33
C ILE A 290 20.62 8.82 4.69
N LEU A 291 21.78 8.16 4.61
CA LEU A 291 21.94 6.78 4.15
C LEU A 291 22.00 5.85 5.35
N THR A 292 21.09 4.90 5.43
CA THR A 292 21.08 3.83 6.45
C THR A 292 21.60 2.54 5.83
N LEU A 293 22.68 2.03 6.39
CA LEU A 293 23.26 0.72 6.07
C LEU A 293 22.76 -0.28 7.10
N ALA A 294 22.23 -1.40 6.66
CA ALA A 294 21.87 -2.53 7.51
C ALA A 294 22.71 -3.75 7.14
N PHE A 295 23.31 -4.39 8.13
CA PHE A 295 24.22 -5.52 7.97
C PHE A 295 24.06 -6.48 9.15
N ARG A 296 24.51 -7.73 8.98
CA ARG A 296 24.40 -8.72 10.04
C ARG A 296 25.39 -8.39 11.15
N LYS A 297 25.05 -8.70 12.40
CA LYS A 297 25.87 -8.41 13.57
C LYS A 297 27.29 -9.00 13.47
N LYS A 298 27.43 -10.20 12.88
CA LYS A 298 28.74 -10.82 12.63
C LYS A 298 29.66 -9.99 11.72
N ASP A 299 29.07 -9.13 10.89
CA ASP A 299 29.76 -8.31 9.91
C ASP A 299 30.09 -6.91 10.46
N SER A 300 29.67 -6.60 11.69
CA SER A 300 29.76 -5.26 12.29
C SER A 300 31.18 -4.71 12.35
N SER A 301 32.15 -5.52 12.80
CA SER A 301 33.55 -5.11 12.88
C SER A 301 34.12 -4.71 11.52
N THR A 302 33.81 -5.49 10.49
CA THR A 302 34.29 -5.26 9.12
C THR A 302 33.68 -4.00 8.53
N VAL A 303 32.37 -3.84 8.65
CA VAL A 303 31.67 -2.66 8.10
C VAL A 303 32.11 -1.41 8.84
N ARG A 304 32.01 -1.38 10.17
CA ARG A 304 32.30 -0.18 10.98
C ARG A 304 33.76 0.27 10.86
N ALA A 305 34.71 -0.64 10.72
CA ALA A 305 36.12 -0.29 10.53
C ALA A 305 36.37 0.45 9.20
N ALA A 306 35.60 0.15 8.15
CA ALA A 306 35.76 0.77 6.83
C ALA A 306 35.06 2.13 6.71
N LEU A 307 34.03 2.41 7.53
CA LEU A 307 33.20 3.61 7.38
C LEU A 307 33.98 4.94 7.49
N PRO A 308 34.88 5.17 8.48
CA PRO A 308 35.57 6.45 8.62
C PRO A 308 36.32 6.89 7.36
N ASP A 309 37.09 5.98 6.74
CA ASP A 309 37.86 6.29 5.54
C ASP A 309 36.97 6.53 4.32
N LEU A 310 35.89 5.75 4.20
CA LEU A 310 34.90 5.92 3.14
C LEU A 310 34.18 7.27 3.25
N VAL A 311 33.72 7.67 4.44
CA VAL A 311 32.93 8.91 4.58
C VAL A 311 33.78 10.17 4.45
N ASN A 312 35.01 10.16 5.00
CA ASN A 312 35.91 11.32 4.97
C ASN A 312 36.25 11.74 3.54
N SER A 313 36.36 10.76 2.63
CA SER A 313 36.66 10.97 1.22
C SER A 313 35.58 11.76 0.46
N PHE A 314 34.35 11.82 1.00
CA PHE A 314 33.19 12.45 0.32
C PHE A 314 32.54 13.57 1.15
N GLY A 315 33.17 14.00 2.25
CA GLY A 315 32.60 15.01 3.15
C GLY A 315 31.30 14.55 3.82
N ALA A 316 31.13 13.24 3.97
CA ALA A 316 30.02 12.63 4.70
C ALA A 316 30.40 12.44 6.17
N GLU A 317 29.39 12.30 7.02
CA GLU A 317 29.55 12.13 8.46
C GLU A 317 28.89 10.83 8.91
N VAL A 318 29.55 10.09 9.82
CA VAL A 318 28.88 8.98 10.52
C VAL A 318 27.94 9.55 11.57
N LEU A 319 26.67 9.17 11.51
CA LEU A 319 25.65 9.56 12.47
C LEU A 319 25.72 8.70 13.73
N SER A 320 25.24 9.27 14.85
CA SER A 320 25.12 8.53 16.10
C SER A 320 24.24 7.28 15.95
N ASP A 321 24.53 6.23 16.73
CA ASP A 321 23.71 5.01 16.76
C ASP A 321 22.24 5.33 17.14
N LYS A 322 21.99 6.38 17.92
CA LYS A 322 20.63 6.85 18.24
C LYS A 322 19.85 7.28 16.99
N ILE A 323 20.47 8.04 16.08
CA ILE A 323 19.83 8.48 14.84
C ILE A 323 19.66 7.31 13.87
N ALA A 324 20.70 6.48 13.72
CA ALA A 324 20.65 5.30 12.86
C ALA A 324 19.57 4.31 13.30
N GLY A 325 19.51 4.01 14.60
CA GLY A 325 18.48 3.19 15.22
C GLY A 325 17.08 3.78 15.03
N HIS A 326 16.91 5.10 15.23
CA HIS A 326 15.63 5.77 15.03
C HIS A 326 15.08 5.61 13.61
N GLU A 327 15.92 5.85 12.58
CA GLU A 327 15.50 5.68 11.18
C GLU A 327 15.18 4.21 10.88
N TRP A 328 15.96 3.26 11.41
CA TRP A 328 15.72 1.84 11.21
C TRP A 328 14.41 1.37 11.87
N GLU A 329 14.14 1.76 13.11
CA GLU A 329 12.90 1.43 13.82
C GLU A 329 11.66 2.02 13.14
N ASN A 330 11.81 3.21 12.53
CA ASN A 330 10.73 3.92 11.87
C ASN A 330 10.70 3.74 10.34
N ARG A 331 11.48 2.81 9.78
CA ARG A 331 11.57 2.55 8.32
C ARG A 331 10.23 2.21 7.64
N PHE A 332 9.25 1.73 8.40
CA PHE A 332 7.89 1.45 7.89
C PHE A 332 6.90 2.60 8.09
N LYS A 333 7.31 3.70 8.75
CA LYS A 333 6.48 4.87 9.07
C LYS A 333 6.78 6.06 8.15
N LEU A 334 7.16 5.80 6.90
CA LEU A 334 7.49 6.83 5.92
C LEU A 334 6.32 7.81 5.67
N MET A 335 5.08 7.34 5.86
CA MET A 335 3.85 8.10 5.62
C MET A 335 3.52 9.10 6.74
N VAL A 336 4.35 9.20 7.79
CA VAL A 336 4.15 10.15 8.89
C VAL A 336 4.06 11.60 8.41
N VAL A 337 4.77 11.91 7.34
CA VAL A 337 4.78 13.24 6.69
C VAL A 337 3.41 13.62 6.10
N LYS A 338 2.51 12.66 5.83
CA LYS A 338 1.12 12.91 5.40
C LYS A 338 0.29 13.64 6.47
N ARG A 339 0.73 13.63 7.74
CA ARG A 339 0.14 14.47 8.80
C ARG A 339 0.33 15.96 8.56
N LEU A 340 1.28 16.33 7.71
CA LEU A 340 1.65 17.71 7.39
C LEU A 340 1.05 18.20 6.06
N GLY A 341 0.55 17.31 5.21
CA GLY A 341 -0.25 17.65 4.03
C GLY A 341 -1.15 16.45 3.80
N PRO A 342 -2.49 16.59 3.92
CA PRO A 342 -3.35 15.45 4.22
C PRO A 342 -3.41 14.46 3.06
N SER A 343 -2.84 14.79 1.90
CA SER A 343 -2.67 13.93 0.75
C SER A 343 -1.22 13.93 0.27
N LEU A 344 -0.84 12.87 -0.42
CA LEU A 344 0.46 12.75 -1.08
C LEU A 344 0.21 12.40 -2.55
N VAL A 345 0.91 13.09 -3.45
CA VAL A 345 1.04 12.70 -4.85
C VAL A 345 2.24 11.75 -4.95
N PRO A 346 2.06 10.47 -5.30
CA PRO A 346 3.16 9.54 -5.46
C PRO A 346 3.91 9.79 -6.78
N ALA A 347 5.23 9.75 -6.72
CA ALA A 347 6.13 9.88 -7.86
C ALA A 347 7.29 8.89 -7.68
N GLU A 348 7.08 7.66 -8.12
CA GLU A 348 8.04 6.57 -7.91
C GLU A 348 8.63 6.08 -9.25
N VAL A 349 9.96 6.01 -9.29
CA VAL A 349 10.78 5.74 -10.47
C VAL A 349 11.97 4.85 -10.11
N ILE A 350 12.49 4.15 -11.10
CA ILE A 350 13.76 3.40 -11.01
C ILE A 350 14.77 4.08 -11.90
N ILE A 351 15.98 4.31 -11.40
CA ILE A 351 17.07 4.91 -12.17
C ILE A 351 18.37 4.09 -11.99
N PRO A 352 19.29 4.14 -12.97
CA PRO A 352 20.67 3.70 -12.74
C PRO A 352 21.30 4.47 -11.56
N LEU A 353 22.08 3.79 -10.73
CA LEU A 353 22.80 4.46 -9.63
C LEU A 353 23.76 5.53 -10.15
N SER A 354 24.34 5.31 -11.33
CA SER A 354 25.26 6.25 -11.99
C SER A 354 24.64 7.59 -12.36
N SER A 355 23.30 7.72 -12.37
CA SER A 355 22.60 8.96 -12.67
C SER A 355 21.84 9.55 -11.48
N LEU A 356 22.04 9.03 -10.26
CA LEU A 356 21.33 9.47 -9.05
C LEU A 356 21.49 10.98 -8.78
N GLY A 357 22.72 11.48 -8.80
CA GLY A 357 23.05 12.88 -8.55
C GLY A 357 22.39 13.82 -9.58
N ASP A 358 22.53 13.49 -10.87
CA ASP A 358 21.95 14.27 -11.97
C ASP A 358 20.42 14.29 -11.91
N VAL A 359 19.79 13.14 -11.68
CA VAL A 359 18.33 13.04 -11.56
C VAL A 359 17.82 13.85 -10.38
N MET A 360 18.45 13.72 -9.20
CA MET A 360 18.04 14.46 -8.00
C MET A 360 18.22 15.97 -8.18
N GLY A 361 19.35 16.40 -8.75
CA GLY A 361 19.62 17.80 -9.05
C GLY A 361 18.65 18.38 -10.07
N GLU A 362 18.36 17.65 -11.16
CA GLU A 362 17.41 18.10 -12.18
C GLU A 362 15.98 18.17 -11.64
N ILE A 363 15.56 17.23 -10.78
CA ILE A 363 14.27 17.30 -10.08
C ILE A 363 14.20 18.54 -9.20
N GLN A 364 15.23 18.79 -8.38
CA GLN A 364 15.28 19.97 -7.49
C GLN A 364 15.22 21.28 -8.26
N ASN A 365 15.84 21.34 -9.44
CA ASN A 365 15.88 22.54 -10.28
C ASN A 365 14.61 22.76 -11.11
N LYS A 366 13.76 21.74 -11.30
CA LYS A 366 12.57 21.83 -12.18
C LYS A 366 11.25 21.72 -11.43
N VAL A 367 11.23 21.09 -10.26
CA VAL A 367 10.01 20.87 -9.49
C VAL A 367 10.11 21.62 -8.17
N PHE A 368 9.35 22.72 -8.06
CA PHE A 368 9.41 23.66 -6.94
C PHE A 368 8.43 23.31 -5.82
N GLN A 369 8.06 22.03 -5.72
CA GLN A 369 7.24 21.49 -4.64
C GLN A 369 8.13 20.71 -3.66
N PRO A 370 7.73 20.60 -2.37
CA PRO A 370 8.51 19.88 -1.37
C PRO A 370 8.46 18.36 -1.62
N ILE A 371 9.34 17.84 -2.47
CA ILE A 371 9.39 16.40 -2.75
C ILE A 371 10.19 15.69 -1.67
N VAL A 372 9.51 14.88 -0.86
CA VAL A 372 10.15 13.92 0.03
C VAL A 372 10.45 12.63 -0.71
N LYS A 373 11.56 11.97 -0.40
CA LYS A 373 12.04 10.79 -1.11
C LYS A 373 12.61 9.77 -0.15
N GLU A 374 12.33 8.51 -0.43
CA GLU A 374 13.04 7.35 0.10
C GLU A 374 13.66 6.60 -1.08
N GLY A 375 14.92 6.21 -0.95
CA GLY A 375 15.65 5.47 -1.95
C GLY A 375 16.04 4.09 -1.45
N VAL A 376 15.86 3.06 -2.29
CA VAL A 376 16.35 1.70 -2.03
C VAL A 376 17.39 1.37 -3.09
N ILE A 377 18.60 1.01 -2.66
CA ILE A 377 19.69 0.63 -3.57
C ILE A 377 19.60 -0.86 -3.90
N ILE A 378 19.79 -1.20 -5.17
CA ILE A 378 19.89 -2.55 -5.69
C ILE A 378 21.28 -2.69 -6.28
N ARG A 379 22.08 -3.65 -5.79
CA ARG A 379 23.47 -3.81 -6.28
C ARG A 379 23.53 -4.32 -7.71
N ASN A 380 22.70 -5.32 -8.02
CA ASN A 380 22.62 -5.94 -9.33
C ASN A 380 21.20 -5.73 -9.86
N GLY A 381 21.01 -4.67 -10.65
CA GLY A 381 19.75 -4.37 -11.32
C GLY A 381 19.47 -5.31 -12.51
N ILE A 382 18.43 -4.99 -13.28
CA ILE A 382 17.96 -5.85 -14.40
C ILE A 382 19.07 -6.07 -15.45
N ASN A 383 19.94 -5.09 -15.67
CA ASN A 383 21.03 -5.16 -16.65
C ASN A 383 22.39 -5.49 -16.02
N GLY A 384 22.41 -5.95 -14.77
CA GLY A 384 23.65 -6.20 -14.01
C GLY A 384 24.27 -4.96 -13.37
N GLU A 385 23.88 -3.76 -13.79
CA GLU A 385 24.32 -2.50 -13.19
C GLU A 385 23.52 -2.14 -11.92
N PRO A 386 24.10 -1.42 -10.94
CA PRO A 386 23.36 -0.97 -9.77
C PRO A 386 22.24 0.01 -10.11
N GLU A 387 21.11 -0.14 -9.44
CA GLU A 387 19.90 0.68 -9.62
C GLU A 387 19.43 1.27 -8.29
N VAL A 388 18.61 2.31 -8.38
CA VAL A 388 17.95 2.95 -7.24
C VAL A 388 16.46 3.03 -7.52
N VAL A 389 15.66 2.45 -6.64
CA VAL A 389 14.23 2.72 -6.56
C VAL A 389 14.05 4.00 -5.76
N ILE A 390 13.45 5.04 -6.36
CA ILE A 390 13.13 6.30 -5.67
C ILE A 390 11.62 6.34 -5.47
N LEU A 391 11.21 6.17 -4.21
CA LEU A 391 9.85 6.41 -3.77
C LEU A 391 9.70 7.89 -3.39
N GLY A 392 9.16 8.70 -4.31
CA GLY A 392 8.93 10.12 -4.11
C GLY A 392 7.48 10.44 -3.74
N PHE A 393 7.28 11.45 -2.88
CA PHE A 393 5.96 12.02 -2.63
C PHE A 393 6.00 13.55 -2.63
N ILE A 394 4.98 14.15 -3.23
CA ILE A 394 4.71 15.58 -3.08
C ILE A 394 3.52 15.73 -2.12
N PRO A 395 3.71 16.35 -0.95
CA PRO A 395 2.62 16.76 -0.07
C PRO A 395 1.62 17.64 -0.80
N GLY A 396 0.34 17.44 -0.53
CA GLY A 396 -0.74 18.21 -1.10
C GLY A 396 -2.04 18.00 -0.33
N ASP A 397 -3.13 18.56 -0.83
CA ASP A 397 -4.46 18.43 -0.24
C ASP A 397 -5.48 18.11 -1.33
N GLN A 398 -5.90 16.84 -1.40
CA GLN A 398 -6.83 16.35 -2.44
C GLN A 398 -8.20 17.06 -2.44
N ARG A 399 -8.55 17.76 -1.35
CA ARG A 399 -9.79 18.53 -1.25
C ARG A 399 -9.73 19.82 -2.08
N LYS A 400 -8.53 20.31 -2.38
CA LYS A 400 -8.31 21.52 -3.19
C LYS A 400 -8.19 21.13 -4.66
N PHE A 401 -8.86 21.86 -5.53
CA PHE A 401 -8.75 21.65 -6.98
C PHE A 401 -7.30 21.74 -7.48
N SER A 402 -6.49 22.57 -6.84
CA SER A 402 -5.06 22.75 -7.15
C SER A 402 -4.21 21.48 -7.03
N TYR A 403 -4.67 20.47 -6.27
CA TYR A 403 -4.01 19.16 -6.18
C TYR A 403 -3.84 18.50 -7.56
N SER A 404 -4.77 18.72 -8.49
CA SER A 404 -4.69 18.17 -9.84
C SER A 404 -3.50 18.72 -10.64
N PHE A 405 -3.10 19.98 -10.41
CA PHE A 405 -1.93 20.56 -11.08
C PHE A 405 -0.63 20.06 -10.48
N VAL A 406 -0.59 19.86 -9.15
CA VAL A 406 0.56 19.24 -8.46
C VAL A 406 0.76 17.80 -8.94
N PHE A 407 -0.34 17.06 -9.13
CA PHE A 407 -0.30 15.70 -9.70
C PHE A 407 0.39 15.64 -11.07
N GLY A 408 0.26 16.69 -11.88
CA GLY A 408 0.93 16.79 -13.18
C GLY A 408 2.46 16.76 -13.11
N LEU A 409 3.06 17.16 -11.99
CA LEU A 409 4.52 17.17 -11.79
C LEU A 409 5.14 15.76 -11.73
N VAL A 410 4.32 14.73 -11.50
CA VAL A 410 4.75 13.32 -11.61
C VAL A 410 5.30 13.05 -13.01
N LEU A 411 4.69 13.63 -14.04
CA LEU A 411 5.14 13.47 -15.43
C LEU A 411 6.52 14.11 -15.65
N SER A 412 6.81 15.24 -14.99
CA SER A 412 8.12 15.88 -15.01
C SER A 412 9.19 14.97 -14.41
N ILE A 413 8.91 14.41 -13.22
CA ILE A 413 9.83 13.48 -12.53
C ILE A 413 10.10 12.24 -13.38
N MET A 414 9.04 11.66 -13.96
CA MET A 414 9.17 10.51 -14.87
C MET A 414 10.01 10.84 -16.10
N LYS A 415 9.78 11.98 -16.76
CA LYS A 415 10.58 12.38 -17.93
C LYS A 415 12.06 12.59 -17.58
N ILE A 416 12.35 13.18 -16.42
CA ILE A 416 13.72 13.34 -15.95
C ILE A 416 14.36 11.97 -15.73
N ALA A 417 13.69 11.05 -15.04
CA ALA A 417 14.18 9.69 -14.86
C ALA A 417 14.45 9.01 -16.21
N GLN A 418 13.50 9.06 -17.16
CA GLN A 418 13.64 8.45 -18.48
C GLN A 418 14.80 9.04 -19.30
N LYS A 419 15.00 10.35 -19.24
CA LYS A 419 16.14 11.03 -19.88
C LYS A 419 17.48 10.48 -19.40
N HIS A 420 17.56 10.07 -18.15
CA HIS A 420 18.76 9.55 -17.49
C HIS A 420 18.81 8.01 -17.41
N GLY A 421 18.13 7.33 -18.34
CA GLY A 421 18.13 5.86 -18.45
C GLY A 421 17.22 5.13 -17.47
N GLY A 422 16.40 5.86 -16.71
CA GLY A 422 15.42 5.31 -15.79
C GLY A 422 14.07 4.97 -16.40
N ARG A 423 13.16 4.50 -15.56
CA ARG A 423 11.80 4.06 -15.94
C ARG A 423 10.79 4.28 -14.81
N PRO A 424 9.48 4.31 -15.12
CA PRO A 424 8.45 4.19 -14.09
C PRO A 424 8.60 2.86 -13.34
N TYR A 425 8.27 2.84 -12.05
CA TYR A 425 8.46 1.65 -11.22
C TYR A 425 7.54 0.48 -11.55
N ALA A 426 6.27 0.76 -11.85
CA ALA A 426 5.28 -0.26 -12.19
C ALA A 426 4.37 0.20 -13.33
N THR A 427 3.66 -0.76 -13.94
CA THR A 427 2.76 -0.49 -15.05
C THR A 427 1.40 0.01 -14.55
N GLY A 428 0.70 -0.77 -13.74
CA GLY A 428 -0.58 -0.37 -13.18
C GLY A 428 -1.69 -0.14 -14.19
N LEU A 429 -2.67 0.62 -13.73
CA LEU A 429 -3.68 1.30 -14.54
C LEU A 429 -3.09 2.51 -15.28
N TYR A 430 -2.13 3.20 -14.65
CA TYR A 430 -1.66 4.53 -15.06
C TYR A 430 -0.61 4.48 -16.18
N PHE A 431 0.29 3.50 -16.15
CA PHE A 431 1.45 3.43 -17.04
C PHE A 431 1.41 2.20 -17.95
N SER A 432 0.23 1.63 -18.23
CA SER A 432 0.09 0.47 -19.13
C SER A 432 0.62 0.74 -20.55
N LYS A 433 0.56 2.00 -21.03
CA LYS A 433 1.18 2.42 -22.30
C LYS A 433 2.71 2.41 -22.29
N LYS A 434 3.33 2.39 -21.11
CA LYS A 434 4.78 2.30 -20.91
C LYS A 434 5.22 0.88 -20.50
N ALA A 435 4.34 -0.12 -20.57
CA ALA A 435 4.67 -1.47 -20.12
C ALA A 435 5.90 -2.07 -20.82
N ASP A 436 6.10 -1.80 -22.11
CA ASP A 436 7.27 -2.28 -22.86
C ASP A 436 8.59 -1.68 -22.35
N SER A 437 8.59 -0.43 -21.89
CA SER A 437 9.80 0.19 -21.32
C SER A 437 10.02 -0.17 -19.86
N ILE A 438 8.97 -0.61 -19.16
CA ILE A 438 9.04 -1.00 -17.75
C ILE A 438 9.49 -2.46 -17.61
N LEU A 439 8.83 -3.38 -18.33
CA LEU A 439 9.04 -4.83 -18.22
C LEU A 439 9.94 -5.41 -19.32
N GLY A 440 10.27 -4.61 -20.34
CA GLY A 440 11.00 -5.06 -21.52
C GLY A 440 10.06 -5.64 -22.59
N LYS A 441 10.36 -5.34 -23.85
CA LYS A 441 9.51 -5.71 -25.00
C LYS A 441 9.34 -7.21 -25.16
N GLU A 442 10.42 -7.98 -25.04
CA GLU A 442 10.38 -9.44 -25.18
C GLU A 442 9.46 -10.11 -24.15
N ARG A 443 9.61 -9.73 -22.87
CA ARG A 443 8.75 -10.19 -21.79
C ARG A 443 7.30 -9.79 -22.03
N MET A 444 7.06 -8.56 -22.46
CA MET A 444 5.71 -8.08 -22.76
C MET A 444 5.04 -8.82 -23.91
N ASP A 445 5.75 -9.17 -24.96
CA ASP A 445 5.20 -9.91 -26.10
C ASP A 445 4.83 -11.35 -25.70
N ARG A 446 5.67 -12.00 -24.87
CA ARG A 446 5.34 -13.29 -24.23
C ARG A 446 4.08 -13.17 -23.34
N LEU A 447 4.01 -12.13 -22.51
CA LEU A 447 2.89 -11.88 -21.61
C LEU A 447 1.57 -11.63 -22.36
N ARG A 448 1.60 -10.81 -23.42
CA ARG A 448 0.43 -10.55 -24.30
C ARG A 448 -0.05 -11.83 -24.97
N THR A 449 0.87 -12.62 -25.51
CA THR A 449 0.55 -13.91 -26.15
C THR A 449 -0.10 -14.86 -25.15
N PHE A 450 0.48 -14.97 -23.96
CA PHE A 450 -0.06 -15.80 -22.88
C PHE A 450 -1.45 -15.34 -22.44
N LYS A 451 -1.64 -14.03 -22.23
CA LYS A 451 -2.93 -13.43 -21.86
C LYS A 451 -4.00 -13.67 -22.91
N ASN A 452 -3.70 -13.45 -24.19
CA ASN A 452 -4.65 -13.65 -25.29
C ASN A 452 -5.07 -15.12 -25.42
N LYS A 453 -4.14 -16.04 -25.17
CA LYS A 453 -4.41 -17.49 -25.20
C LYS A 453 -5.25 -17.94 -24.01
N THR A 454 -4.95 -17.47 -22.81
CA THR A 454 -5.55 -17.97 -21.57
C THR A 454 -6.82 -17.24 -21.16
N ASP A 455 -6.98 -15.97 -21.55
CA ASP A 455 -8.13 -15.13 -21.22
C ASP A 455 -8.59 -14.27 -22.41
N PRO A 456 -9.12 -14.89 -23.47
CA PRO A 456 -9.58 -14.17 -24.67
C PRO A 456 -10.76 -13.22 -24.39
N LYS A 457 -11.50 -13.43 -23.28
CA LYS A 457 -12.60 -12.56 -22.84
C LYS A 457 -12.14 -11.40 -21.96
N ASN A 458 -10.86 -11.34 -21.61
CA ASN A 458 -10.27 -10.32 -20.74
C ASN A 458 -10.99 -10.17 -19.38
N ILE A 459 -11.31 -11.30 -18.76
CA ILE A 459 -12.00 -11.39 -17.47
C ILE A 459 -11.06 -11.04 -16.31
N MET A 460 -9.79 -11.44 -16.39
CA MET A 460 -8.81 -11.22 -15.33
C MET A 460 -8.23 -9.82 -15.38
N ASN A 461 -8.54 -9.07 -14.33
CA ASN A 461 -8.11 -7.71 -14.03
C ASN A 461 -8.01 -6.78 -15.26
N PRO A 462 -9.10 -6.57 -16.01
CA PRO A 462 -9.06 -5.81 -17.25
C PRO A 462 -8.58 -4.36 -17.05
N GLY A 463 -7.85 -3.87 -18.05
CA GLY A 463 -7.40 -2.47 -18.15
C GLY A 463 -6.03 -2.17 -17.54
N LYS A 464 -5.30 -3.18 -17.06
CA LYS A 464 -3.97 -3.04 -16.45
C LYS A 464 -2.91 -3.70 -17.32
N VAL A 465 -1.66 -3.32 -17.13
CA VAL A 465 -0.44 -3.90 -17.75
C VAL A 465 -0.47 -3.95 -19.29
N THR A 466 -1.21 -4.88 -19.88
CA THR A 466 -1.39 -5.05 -21.34
C THR A 466 -2.57 -4.27 -21.90
N GLY A 467 -3.49 -3.77 -21.05
CA GLY A 467 -4.72 -3.10 -21.47
C GLY A 467 -4.57 -1.63 -21.86
N SER A 468 -5.37 -1.18 -22.83
CA SER A 468 -5.60 0.25 -23.11
C SER A 468 -6.68 0.81 -22.18
N SER A 469 -6.27 1.52 -21.13
CA SER A 469 -7.18 2.30 -20.29
C SER A 469 -7.30 3.73 -20.85
N LEU A 470 -8.48 4.35 -20.72
CA LEU A 470 -8.66 5.79 -21.03
C LEU A 470 -7.65 6.63 -20.24
N MET A 471 -7.39 6.23 -19.00
CA MET A 471 -6.40 6.85 -18.12
C MET A 471 -4.97 6.78 -18.69
N GLY A 472 -4.53 5.61 -19.16
CA GLY A 472 -3.20 5.45 -19.75
C GLY A 472 -3.03 6.27 -21.03
N ILE A 473 -4.09 6.40 -21.84
CA ILE A 473 -4.10 7.28 -23.03
C ILE A 473 -4.00 8.74 -22.60
N ALA A 474 -4.80 9.17 -21.62
CA ALA A 474 -4.81 10.53 -21.13
C ALA A 474 -3.47 10.94 -20.52
N LEU A 475 -2.81 10.05 -19.76
CA LEU A 475 -1.49 10.30 -19.19
C LEU A 475 -0.40 10.38 -20.26
N ASP A 476 -0.48 9.57 -21.31
CA ASP A 476 0.47 9.65 -22.42
C ASP A 476 0.37 10.99 -23.16
N ILE A 477 -0.86 11.44 -23.44
CA ILE A 477 -1.13 12.77 -24.00
C ILE A 477 -0.67 13.86 -23.03
N ALA A 478 -1.02 13.81 -21.75
CA ALA A 478 -0.56 14.79 -20.77
C ALA A 478 0.97 14.83 -20.69
N GLY A 479 1.62 13.68 -20.86
CA GLY A 479 3.07 13.55 -20.97
C GLY A 479 3.64 14.41 -22.08
N THR A 480 3.02 14.49 -23.27
CA THR A 480 3.54 15.34 -24.37
C THR A 480 3.47 16.83 -24.02
N PHE A 481 2.48 17.24 -23.23
CA PHE A 481 2.29 18.62 -22.76
C PHE A 481 2.98 18.95 -21.42
N GLU A 482 3.85 18.08 -20.90
CA GLU A 482 4.58 18.31 -19.63
C GLU A 482 5.22 19.70 -19.50
N PRO A 483 5.88 20.29 -20.52
CA PRO A 483 6.49 21.62 -20.40
C PRO A 483 5.49 22.74 -20.10
N VAL A 484 4.22 22.55 -20.48
CA VAL A 484 3.11 23.48 -20.20
C VAL A 484 2.49 23.20 -18.82
N ILE A 485 2.42 21.93 -18.42
CA ILE A 485 1.84 21.50 -17.13
C ILE A 485 2.76 21.88 -15.96
N ARG A 486 4.08 21.77 -16.12
CA ARG A 486 5.05 21.99 -15.04
C ARG A 486 4.98 23.40 -14.41
N PRO A 487 4.94 24.51 -15.18
CA PRO A 487 4.76 25.84 -14.61
C PRO A 487 3.48 25.99 -13.78
N LEU A 488 2.39 25.35 -14.19
CA LEU A 488 1.12 25.36 -13.45
C LEU A 488 1.23 24.59 -12.13
N GLY A 489 1.89 23.41 -12.13
CA GLY A 489 2.15 22.67 -10.90
C GLY A 489 3.07 23.42 -9.94
N ASN A 490 4.08 24.12 -10.46
CA ASN A 490 5.03 24.91 -9.66
C ASN A 490 4.42 26.21 -9.11
N SER A 491 3.37 26.76 -9.72
CA SER A 491 2.70 27.96 -9.20
C SER A 491 1.76 27.69 -8.04
N VAL A 492 1.40 26.42 -7.80
CA VAL A 492 0.56 26.04 -6.66
C VAL A 492 1.33 26.24 -5.35
N THR A 493 0.76 27.05 -4.45
CA THR A 493 1.29 27.17 -3.08
C THR A 493 0.72 26.04 -2.22
N THR A 494 1.59 25.16 -1.73
CA THR A 494 1.22 24.07 -0.82
C THR A 494 1.53 24.47 0.62
N THR A 495 0.50 24.71 1.44
CA THR A 495 0.69 25.03 2.86
C THR A 495 0.91 23.75 3.67
N ILE A 496 2.14 23.54 4.12
CA ILE A 496 2.47 22.42 5.01
C ILE A 496 1.93 22.69 6.42
N GLY A 497 1.04 21.83 6.89
CA GLY A 497 0.47 21.81 8.24
C GLY A 497 -0.91 22.46 8.36
N GLU A 498 -1.51 22.91 7.26
CA GLU A 498 -2.83 23.55 7.24
C GLU A 498 -3.93 22.59 7.69
N ARG A 499 -4.69 22.93 8.75
CA ARG A 499 -5.78 22.09 9.25
C ARG A 499 -7.12 22.83 9.17
N PRO A 500 -8.23 22.13 8.88
CA PRO A 500 -9.56 22.72 9.00
C PRO A 500 -9.76 23.21 10.44
N GLN A 501 -10.22 24.45 10.60
CA GLN A 501 -10.51 25.05 11.92
C GLN A 501 -11.97 24.84 12.34
N LYS A 502 -12.83 24.53 11.36
CA LYS A 502 -14.26 24.30 11.56
C LYS A 502 -14.59 22.85 11.21
N GLN A 503 -15.67 22.34 11.78
CA GLN A 503 -16.24 21.05 11.40
C GLN A 503 -16.53 20.99 9.90
N VAL A 504 -16.44 19.78 9.33
CA VAL A 504 -16.75 19.51 7.93
C VAL A 504 -18.06 18.72 7.90
N GLY A 505 -19.15 19.39 7.50
CA GLY A 505 -20.50 18.88 7.72
C GLY A 505 -20.78 18.79 9.23
N ASP A 506 -21.08 17.59 9.70
CA ASP A 506 -21.23 17.26 11.12
C ASP A 506 -19.95 16.65 11.72
N ILE A 507 -18.91 16.37 10.94
CA ILE A 507 -17.69 15.72 11.46
C ILE A 507 -16.78 16.74 12.14
N PRO A 508 -16.31 16.49 13.39
CA PRO A 508 -15.36 17.37 14.08
C PRO A 508 -14.10 17.64 13.25
N ALA A 509 -13.58 18.87 13.31
CA ALA A 509 -12.53 19.36 12.41
C ALA A 509 -11.25 18.49 12.43
N ASP A 510 -10.83 18.06 13.62
CA ASP A 510 -9.70 17.16 13.83
C ASP A 510 -9.94 15.77 13.25
N VAL A 511 -11.11 15.17 13.48
CA VAL A 511 -11.50 13.87 12.92
C VAL A 511 -11.57 13.94 11.39
N ALA A 512 -12.14 15.01 10.85
CA ALA A 512 -12.17 15.26 9.41
C ALA A 512 -10.74 15.35 8.84
N TRP A 513 -9.85 16.06 9.52
CA TRP A 513 -8.43 16.13 9.14
C TRP A 513 -7.76 14.75 9.14
N TYR A 514 -7.95 13.97 10.21
CA TYR A 514 -7.36 12.63 10.33
C TYR A 514 -7.89 11.66 9.29
N ALA A 515 -9.16 11.78 8.92
CA ALA A 515 -9.75 11.01 7.83
C ALA A 515 -8.93 11.22 6.56
N TYR A 516 -8.66 12.45 6.13
CA TYR A 516 -7.82 12.70 4.95
C TYR A 516 -6.35 12.32 5.16
N SER A 517 -5.76 12.61 6.33
CA SER A 517 -4.37 12.23 6.65
C SER A 517 -4.12 10.73 6.72
N CYS A 518 -5.15 9.88 6.89
CA CYS A 518 -4.98 8.42 6.89
C CYS A 518 -4.26 7.95 5.62
N SER A 519 -3.13 7.26 5.79
CA SER A 519 -2.31 6.81 4.67
C SER A 519 -2.97 5.71 3.84
N GLN A 520 -4.03 5.07 4.33
CA GLN A 520 -4.67 3.89 3.70
C GLN A 520 -3.75 2.66 3.60
N CYS A 521 -2.61 2.65 4.32
CA CYS A 521 -1.63 1.56 4.29
C CYS A 521 -2.14 0.21 4.84
N GLY A 522 -3.20 0.22 5.65
CA GLY A 522 -3.80 -1.00 6.19
C GLY A 522 -3.04 -1.68 7.35
N TYR A 523 -2.03 -1.04 7.94
CA TYR A 523 -1.25 -1.60 9.07
C TYR A 523 -2.12 -1.89 10.31
N CYS A 524 -3.27 -1.22 10.42
CA CYS A 524 -4.21 -1.39 11.51
C CYS A 524 -5.18 -2.57 11.33
N ILE A 525 -5.27 -3.18 10.14
CA ILE A 525 -6.34 -4.12 9.82
C ILE A 525 -6.16 -5.44 10.55
N ASP A 526 -4.95 -6.01 10.44
CA ASP A 526 -4.66 -7.33 10.97
C ASP A 526 -4.54 -7.36 12.49
N GLU A 527 -4.45 -6.18 13.12
CA GLU A 527 -4.32 -5.94 14.55
C GLU A 527 -5.65 -5.49 15.20
N CYS A 528 -6.69 -5.25 14.40
CA CYS A 528 -7.96 -4.77 14.91
C CYS A 528 -8.86 -5.95 15.29
N ASP A 529 -9.17 -6.09 16.58
CA ASP A 529 -10.05 -7.15 17.10
C ASP A 529 -11.44 -7.15 16.44
N GLN A 530 -11.99 -5.95 16.19
CA GLN A 530 -13.27 -5.80 15.50
C GLN A 530 -13.21 -6.37 14.07
N PHE A 531 -12.13 -6.08 13.34
CA PHE A 531 -11.93 -6.63 12.01
C PHE A 531 -11.64 -8.14 12.06
N TYR A 532 -10.83 -8.61 13.02
CA TYR A 532 -10.57 -10.03 13.22
C TYR A 532 -11.88 -10.83 13.41
N GLY A 533 -12.80 -10.34 14.23
CA GLY A 533 -14.07 -11.01 14.51
C GLY A 533 -15.09 -10.97 13.37
N ARG A 534 -15.05 -9.94 12.52
CA ARG A 534 -16.08 -9.71 11.48
C ARG A 534 -15.61 -9.90 10.03
N GLY A 535 -14.32 -9.71 9.77
CA GLY A 535 -13.66 -10.04 8.50
C GLY A 535 -13.92 -9.09 7.33
N TRP A 536 -14.52 -7.92 7.56
CA TRP A 536 -14.93 -6.97 6.52
C TRP A 536 -14.29 -5.60 6.72
N GLU A 537 -13.89 -4.94 5.64
CA GLU A 537 -13.08 -3.71 5.64
C GLU A 537 -13.74 -2.58 6.43
N SER A 538 -15.07 -2.45 6.41
CA SER A 538 -15.82 -1.46 7.21
C SER A 538 -15.56 -1.55 8.71
N GLN A 539 -15.16 -2.73 9.17
CA GLN A 539 -14.90 -3.01 10.58
C GLN A 539 -13.47 -2.65 10.98
N SER A 540 -12.60 -2.37 10.02
CA SER A 540 -11.23 -1.93 10.27
C SER A 540 -11.13 -0.42 10.47
N PRO A 541 -10.08 0.08 11.16
CA PRO A 541 -9.85 1.52 11.26
C PRO A 541 -9.60 2.17 9.89
N ARG A 542 -8.93 1.47 8.97
CA ARG A 542 -8.71 1.97 7.59
C ARG A 542 -10.04 2.21 6.87
N GLY A 543 -10.91 1.21 6.87
CA GLY A 543 -12.23 1.29 6.23
C GLY A 543 -13.09 2.40 6.83
N LYS A 544 -13.11 2.56 8.16
CA LYS A 544 -13.82 3.67 8.82
C LYS A 544 -13.28 5.05 8.40
N TRP A 545 -11.96 5.20 8.28
CA TRP A 545 -11.38 6.45 7.78
C TRP A 545 -11.74 6.74 6.33
N TYR A 546 -11.74 5.72 5.48
CA TYR A 546 -12.16 5.86 4.09
C TYR A 546 -13.65 6.23 4.00
N TRP A 547 -14.49 5.51 4.74
CA TRP A 547 -15.93 5.77 4.85
C TRP A 547 -16.22 7.22 5.25
N LEU A 548 -15.53 7.75 6.28
CA LEU A 548 -15.71 9.15 6.70
C LEU A 548 -15.38 10.16 5.58
N ARG A 549 -14.41 9.87 4.70
CA ARG A 549 -14.12 10.74 3.56
C ARG A 549 -15.28 10.75 2.57
N GLU A 550 -15.77 9.57 2.22
CA GLU A 550 -16.88 9.41 1.28
C GLU A 550 -18.17 10.06 1.81
N TYR A 551 -18.39 9.97 3.13
CA TYR A 551 -19.47 10.68 3.82
C TYR A 551 -19.30 12.20 3.71
N MET A 552 -18.11 12.74 4.01
CA MET A 552 -17.82 14.17 3.88
C MET A 552 -17.85 14.67 2.43
N GLU A 553 -17.60 13.81 1.44
CA GLU A 553 -17.76 14.10 0.01
C GLU A 553 -19.22 13.99 -0.45
N GLY A 554 -20.15 13.56 0.41
CA GLY A 554 -21.59 13.45 0.13
C GLY A 554 -21.98 12.22 -0.70
N HIS A 555 -21.13 11.20 -0.75
CA HIS A 555 -21.39 9.98 -1.52
C HIS A 555 -22.19 8.92 -0.75
N ILE A 556 -22.23 9.03 0.57
CA ILE A 556 -22.91 8.10 1.49
C ILE A 556 -23.50 8.85 2.68
N GLU A 557 -24.44 8.22 3.38
CA GLU A 557 -25.09 8.77 4.57
C GLU A 557 -24.88 7.86 5.80
N TRP A 558 -25.07 8.43 6.99
CA TRP A 558 -25.12 7.64 8.23
C TRP A 558 -26.35 6.73 8.24
N ASP A 559 -26.12 5.44 8.39
CA ASP A 559 -27.15 4.48 8.78
C ASP A 559 -26.83 3.88 10.15
N GLN A 560 -27.81 3.18 10.74
CA GLN A 560 -27.62 2.56 12.05
C GLN A 560 -26.50 1.50 12.02
N LYS A 561 -26.29 0.83 10.89
CA LYS A 561 -25.24 -0.19 10.72
C LYS A 561 -23.84 0.43 10.83
N MET A 562 -23.62 1.63 10.30
CA MET A 562 -22.36 2.33 10.43
C MET A 562 -22.17 2.90 11.83
N VAL A 563 -23.24 3.39 12.48
CA VAL A 563 -23.21 3.76 13.90
C VAL A 563 -22.73 2.57 14.73
N ASP A 564 -23.38 1.40 14.56
CA ASP A 564 -23.01 0.14 15.21
C ASP A 564 -21.53 -0.22 14.95
N THR A 565 -21.06 0.02 13.73
CA THR A 565 -19.67 -0.24 13.33
C THR A 565 -18.67 0.68 14.03
N ILE A 566 -18.98 1.96 14.23
CA ILE A 566 -18.15 2.91 15.00
C ILE A 566 -18.17 2.55 16.49
N ILE A 567 -19.34 2.28 17.06
CA ILE A 567 -19.47 1.95 18.49
C ILE A 567 -18.96 0.54 18.83
N SER A 568 -18.77 -0.36 17.85
CA SER A 568 -18.19 -1.70 18.05
C SER A 568 -16.68 -1.72 18.37
N CYS A 569 -15.98 -0.59 18.33
CA CYS A 569 -14.54 -0.54 18.61
C CYS A 569 -14.22 -1.05 20.05
N THR A 570 -13.19 -1.87 20.21
CA THR A 570 -12.79 -2.41 21.54
C THR A 570 -11.94 -1.44 22.37
N THR A 571 -11.60 -0.27 21.82
CA THR A 571 -10.75 0.76 22.46
C THR A 571 -9.39 0.23 22.94
N CYS A 572 -8.86 -0.83 22.33
CA CYS A 572 -7.58 -1.44 22.72
C CYS A 572 -6.33 -0.67 22.27
N GLU A 573 -6.49 0.42 21.50
CA GLU A 573 -5.42 1.29 20.99
C GLU A 573 -4.33 0.65 20.12
N LEU A 574 -4.36 -0.66 19.82
CA LEU A 574 -3.38 -1.31 18.94
C LEU A 574 -3.24 -0.61 17.58
N CYS A 575 -4.36 -0.12 17.03
CA CYS A 575 -4.36 0.65 15.79
C CYS A 575 -3.61 1.99 15.88
N ASN A 576 -3.54 2.64 17.05
CA ASN A 576 -2.75 3.85 17.26
C ASN A 576 -1.26 3.53 17.16
N LEU A 577 -0.82 2.47 17.86
CA LEU A 577 0.58 2.02 17.89
C LEU A 577 1.11 1.63 16.52
N ARG A 578 0.25 1.06 15.68
CA ARG A 578 0.62 0.52 14.37
C ARG A 578 0.45 1.53 13.24
N CYS A 579 -0.16 2.69 13.51
CA CYS A 579 -0.44 3.68 12.47
C CYS A 579 0.84 4.28 11.88
N SER A 580 1.07 4.08 10.58
CA SER A 580 2.23 4.67 9.88
C SER A 580 2.21 6.19 9.82
N ALA A 581 1.04 6.80 10.06
CA ALA A 581 0.84 8.25 10.11
C ALA A 581 0.63 8.78 11.53
N ALA A 582 0.83 7.96 12.58
CA ALA A 582 0.63 8.36 13.98
C ALA A 582 -0.72 9.07 14.23
N LEU A 583 -1.81 8.52 13.67
CA LEU A 583 -3.15 9.04 13.89
C LEU A 583 -3.69 8.64 15.26
N PRO A 584 -4.42 9.54 15.97
CA PRO A 584 -5.13 9.20 17.19
C PRO A 584 -6.46 8.50 16.82
N ILE A 585 -6.37 7.25 16.40
CA ILE A 585 -7.51 6.53 15.83
C ILE A 585 -8.58 6.24 16.88
N GLU A 586 -8.21 5.62 18.00
CA GLU A 586 -9.13 5.35 19.10
C GLU A 586 -9.75 6.65 19.66
N PRO A 587 -8.99 7.73 19.96
CA PRO A 587 -9.58 8.97 20.45
C PRO A 587 -10.60 9.57 19.47
N SER A 588 -10.37 9.40 18.18
CA SER A 588 -11.31 9.84 17.14
C SER A 588 -12.61 9.03 17.15
N TRP A 589 -12.54 7.72 17.38
CA TRP A 589 -13.74 6.89 17.57
C TRP A 589 -14.48 7.27 18.84
N MET A 590 -13.79 7.55 19.94
CA MET A 590 -14.44 8.03 21.18
C MET A 590 -15.13 9.37 21.00
N LYS A 591 -14.51 10.30 20.28
CA LYS A 591 -15.14 11.58 19.95
C LYS A 591 -16.40 11.40 19.11
N LEU A 592 -16.36 10.54 18.10
CA LEU A 592 -17.53 10.24 17.26
C LEU A 592 -18.63 9.49 18.04
N ARG A 593 -18.28 8.59 18.97
CA ARG A 593 -19.26 7.94 19.85
C ARG A 593 -20.02 8.94 20.69
N GLY A 594 -19.32 9.88 21.32
CA GLY A 594 -19.95 10.95 22.10
C GLY A 594 -20.95 11.72 21.26
N LYS A 595 -20.56 12.12 20.04
CA LYS A 595 -21.45 12.81 19.11
C LYS A 595 -22.67 11.97 18.70
N LEU A 596 -22.46 10.77 18.17
CA LEU A 596 -23.52 9.94 17.61
C LEU A 596 -24.54 9.53 18.68
N ILE A 597 -24.07 9.17 19.87
CA ILE A 597 -24.93 8.64 20.93
C ILE A 597 -25.48 9.77 21.82
N ASN A 598 -24.63 10.67 22.31
CA ASN A 598 -25.05 11.67 23.28
C ASN A 598 -25.73 12.87 22.62
N ASP A 599 -25.17 13.37 21.51
CA ASP A 599 -25.66 14.60 20.88
C ASP A 599 -26.78 14.30 19.88
N GLU A 600 -26.61 13.27 19.05
CA GLU A 600 -27.57 12.91 18.00
C GLU A 600 -28.61 11.87 18.41
N LYS A 601 -28.45 11.25 19.59
CA LYS A 601 -29.39 10.23 20.11
C LYS A 601 -29.57 9.05 19.17
N LYS A 602 -28.54 8.64 18.43
CA LYS A 602 -28.55 7.38 17.68
C LYS A 602 -28.60 6.20 18.64
N MET A 603 -29.13 5.07 18.18
CA MET A 603 -29.20 3.85 19.00
C MET A 603 -27.80 3.25 19.20
N THR A 604 -27.62 2.58 20.33
CA THR A 604 -26.51 1.68 20.61
C THR A 604 -26.94 0.22 20.48
N PHE A 605 -26.20 -0.72 21.06
CA PHE A 605 -26.58 -2.14 21.05
C PHE A 605 -27.78 -2.40 21.97
N PRO A 606 -28.72 -3.29 21.59
CA PRO A 606 -29.93 -3.56 22.37
C PRO A 606 -29.70 -3.81 23.87
N PRO A 607 -28.65 -4.55 24.31
CA PRO A 607 -28.38 -4.70 25.73
C PRO A 607 -28.11 -3.38 26.46
N PHE A 608 -27.38 -2.44 25.84
CA PHE A 608 -27.08 -1.14 26.43
C PHE A 608 -28.28 -0.20 26.43
N GLU A 609 -29.13 -0.29 25.41
CA GLU A 609 -30.43 0.42 25.39
C GLU A 609 -31.34 -0.06 26.52
N MET A 610 -31.45 -1.39 26.70
CA MET A 610 -32.21 -1.98 27.80
C MET A 610 -31.66 -1.57 29.17
N MET A 611 -30.34 -1.53 29.33
CA MET A 611 -29.70 -1.08 30.57
C MET A 611 -29.96 0.42 30.83
N THR A 612 -29.94 1.24 29.78
CA THR A 612 -30.22 2.68 29.88
C THR A 612 -31.68 2.93 30.25
N GLU A 613 -32.62 2.22 29.63
CA GLU A 613 -34.04 2.34 29.95
C GLU A 613 -34.36 1.84 31.37
N ALA A 614 -33.75 0.73 31.80
CA ALA A 614 -33.86 0.24 33.17
C ALA A 614 -33.31 1.27 34.18
N LEU A 615 -32.16 1.89 33.86
CA LEU A 615 -31.57 2.92 34.70
C LEU A 615 -32.48 4.16 34.80
N ASN A 616 -33.03 4.63 33.67
CA ASN A 616 -33.90 5.80 33.64
C ASN A 616 -35.24 5.56 34.35
N SER A 617 -35.83 4.38 34.18
CA SER A 617 -37.14 4.05 34.73
C SER A 617 -37.10 3.58 36.19
N GLN A 618 -36.03 2.89 36.61
CA GLN A 618 -35.96 2.22 37.92
C GLN A 618 -34.76 2.65 38.77
N GLY A 619 -33.84 3.48 38.25
CA GLY A 619 -32.60 3.82 38.94
C GLY A 619 -31.61 2.65 39.03
N ASN A 620 -31.76 1.61 38.21
CA ASN A 620 -30.92 0.41 38.23
C ASN A 620 -30.61 -0.09 36.80
N ILE A 621 -29.34 -0.40 36.53
CA ILE A 621 -28.88 -0.93 35.23
C ILE A 621 -29.27 -2.39 34.97
N TRP A 622 -29.72 -3.13 35.99
CA TRP A 622 -30.17 -4.52 35.85
C TRP A 622 -31.66 -4.58 35.47
N ALA A 623 -32.03 -5.55 34.61
CA ALA A 623 -33.42 -5.77 34.20
C ALA A 623 -34.37 -5.87 35.40
N GLY A 624 -35.58 -5.31 35.27
CA GLY A 624 -36.44 -4.98 36.41
C GLY A 624 -36.77 -6.11 37.38
N TYR A 625 -37.20 -5.71 38.60
CA TYR A 625 -37.52 -6.62 39.70
C TYR A 625 -38.47 -7.73 39.24
N ARG A 626 -38.22 -8.96 39.70
CA ARG A 626 -39.00 -10.16 39.31
C ARG A 626 -40.51 -10.01 39.51
N LYS A 627 -40.95 -9.17 40.45
CA LYS A 627 -42.37 -8.88 40.74
C LYS A 627 -43.08 -8.08 39.63
N ASP A 628 -42.31 -7.41 38.76
CA ASP A 628 -42.80 -6.53 37.69
C ASP A 628 -42.64 -7.18 36.30
N ARG A 629 -42.45 -8.51 36.24
CA ARG A 629 -42.30 -9.30 35.00
C ARG A 629 -43.46 -10.25 34.78
#